data_AF-A0A3D5K328-F1
#
_entry.id   AF-A0A3D5K328-F1
#
_cell.length_a   1.000
_cell.length_b   1.000
_cell.length_c   1.000
_cell.angle_alpha   90.00
_cell.angle_beta   90.00
_cell.angle_gamma   90.00
#
_symmetry.space_group_name_H-M   'P 1'
#
loop_
_entity.id
_entity.type
_entity.pdbx_description
1 polymer ?
#
loop_
_entity_poly.entity_id
_entity_poly.type
_entity_poly.pdbx_seq_one_letter_code
_entity_poly.pdbx_strand_id
1 'polypeptide(L)'
;TGSSAVQTVGAVVDGVGELALFQRTAQWVLPQDNPAYTEEEKAGFRADPDSQRQLHDEISELFADGFANAVVDADSPVLAHIAELCRDHLDTVVDVDLRTRLTPDHRAACKRLVISGDFYEAIQRPHVRLVDANIDQIEAGGIRTTDGVLHELDVLVLATGFRVDRFMRPMEVVGPIGDRLSEAWAERPTAYLSI
;
A
#
# COMPACT_ATOMS: atom_id res chain seq x y z
N THR A 1 -5.44 5.23 -2.38
CA THR A 1 -4.05 5.48 -1.96
C THR A 1 -3.45 4.22 -1.38
N GLY A 2 -3.13 3.23 -2.24
CA GLY A 2 -2.53 1.96 -1.79
C GLY A 2 -1.03 2.10 -1.47
N SER A 3 -0.38 1.00 -1.12
CA SER A 3 1.04 0.99 -0.74
C SER A 3 1.97 1.65 -1.77
N SER A 4 1.78 1.39 -3.07
CA SER A 4 2.58 2.05 -4.13
C SER A 4 2.41 3.56 -4.14
N ALA A 5 1.18 4.07 -3.93
CA ALA A 5 0.94 5.52 -3.90
C ALA A 5 1.61 6.16 -2.68
N VAL A 6 1.47 5.52 -1.51
CA VAL A 6 2.05 6.01 -0.26
C VAL A 6 3.59 6.07 -0.33
N GLN A 7 4.23 5.02 -0.83
CA GLN A 7 5.68 5.01 -1.05
C GLN A 7 6.12 6.04 -2.09
N THR A 8 5.33 6.23 -3.16
CA THR A 8 5.63 7.25 -4.18
C THR A 8 5.58 8.66 -3.58
N VAL A 9 4.58 8.96 -2.74
CA VAL A 9 4.45 10.27 -2.08
C VAL A 9 5.70 10.58 -1.27
N GLY A 10 6.12 9.68 -0.37
CA GLY A 10 7.34 9.87 0.43
C GLY A 10 8.60 10.03 -0.43
N ALA A 11 8.72 9.27 -1.52
CA ALA A 11 9.90 9.30 -2.38
C ALA A 11 10.04 10.57 -3.23
N VAL A 12 8.93 11.23 -3.61
CA VAL A 12 8.96 12.37 -4.56
C VAL A 12 8.66 13.71 -3.93
N VAL A 13 8.12 13.76 -2.70
CA VAL A 13 7.62 14.99 -2.08
C VAL A 13 8.65 16.12 -2.03
N ASP A 14 9.92 15.82 -1.79
CA ASP A 14 10.99 16.82 -1.70
C ASP A 14 11.54 17.26 -3.07
N GLY A 15 11.18 16.57 -4.16
CA GLY A 15 11.72 16.79 -5.50
C GLY A 15 10.76 17.48 -6.48
N VAL A 16 9.52 17.77 -6.08
CA VAL A 16 8.47 18.33 -6.95
C VAL A 16 8.03 19.72 -6.48
N GLY A 17 7.62 20.57 -7.42
CA GLY A 17 7.10 21.91 -7.10
C GLY A 17 5.75 21.89 -6.39
N GLU A 18 4.84 21.04 -6.86
CA GLU A 18 3.54 20.74 -6.24
C GLU A 18 3.23 19.24 -6.38
N LEU A 19 2.43 18.68 -5.46
CA LEU A 19 2.00 17.28 -5.50
C LEU A 19 0.51 17.16 -5.20
N ALA A 20 -0.27 16.64 -6.14
CA ALA A 20 -1.67 16.29 -5.95
C ALA A 20 -1.85 14.78 -5.77
N LEU A 21 -2.36 14.35 -4.61
CA LEU A 21 -2.69 12.95 -4.33
C LEU A 21 -4.19 12.72 -4.51
N PHE A 22 -4.56 12.12 -5.64
CA PHE A 22 -5.95 11.74 -5.93
C PHE A 22 -6.33 10.46 -5.15
N GLN A 23 -7.21 10.62 -4.15
CA GLN A 23 -7.63 9.57 -3.25
C GLN A 23 -9.11 9.24 -3.42
N ARG A 24 -9.39 8.00 -3.83
CA ARG A 24 -10.76 7.45 -3.81
C ARG A 24 -11.18 6.91 -2.45
N THR A 25 -10.25 6.28 -1.72
CA THR A 25 -10.51 5.67 -0.41
C THR A 25 -9.22 5.75 0.39
N ALA A 26 -9.29 6.31 1.59
CA ALA A 26 -8.18 6.33 2.54
C ALA A 26 -7.78 4.91 2.96
N GLN A 27 -6.56 4.73 3.45
CA GLN A 27 -6.04 3.46 3.97
C GLN A 27 -5.47 3.69 5.36
N TRP A 28 -5.54 2.67 6.22
CA TRP A 28 -4.79 2.68 7.47
C TRP A 28 -3.30 2.49 7.16
N VAL A 29 -2.47 3.39 7.69
CA VAL A 29 -1.02 3.42 7.51
C VAL A 29 -0.35 3.09 8.83
N LEU A 30 0.24 1.90 8.91
CA LEU A 30 1.04 1.48 10.05
C LEU A 30 2.41 2.17 10.00
N PRO A 31 2.83 2.86 11.08
CA PRO A 31 4.17 3.43 11.15
C PRO A 31 5.19 2.29 11.26
N GLN A 32 6.21 2.32 10.41
CA GLN A 32 7.35 1.42 10.53
C GLN A 32 8.60 2.12 10.03
N ASP A 33 9.60 2.18 10.90
CA ASP A 33 10.92 2.68 10.56
C ASP A 33 11.66 1.66 9.68
N ASN A 34 12.48 2.18 8.77
CA ASN A 34 13.35 1.37 7.92
C ASN A 34 14.79 1.88 7.99
N PRO A 35 15.46 1.72 9.15
CA PRO A 35 16.85 2.16 9.31
C PRO A 35 17.77 1.37 8.38
N ALA A 36 18.84 2.02 7.91
CA ALA A 36 19.88 1.33 7.17
C ALA A 36 20.70 0.44 8.10
N TYR A 37 21.00 -0.79 7.66
CA TYR A 37 21.96 -1.64 8.35
C TYR A 37 23.34 -0.96 8.42
N THR A 38 23.93 -0.99 9.62
CA THR A 38 25.28 -0.55 9.90
C THR A 38 26.31 -1.43 9.19
N GLU A 39 27.54 -0.93 9.02
CA GLU A 39 28.62 -1.73 8.43
C GLU A 39 29.04 -2.91 9.33
N GLU A 40 28.84 -2.80 10.64
CA GLU A 40 29.08 -3.88 11.59
C GLU A 40 28.06 -5.01 11.43
N GLU A 41 26.76 -4.70 11.37
CA GLU A 41 25.71 -5.69 11.10
C GLU A 41 25.94 -6.37 9.74
N LYS A 42 26.26 -5.59 8.70
CA LYS A 42 26.60 -6.13 7.38
C LYS A 42 27.83 -7.04 7.43
N ALA A 43 28.85 -6.70 8.22
CA ALA A 43 30.03 -7.55 8.39
C ALA A 43 29.68 -8.85 9.13
N GLY A 44 28.83 -8.79 10.16
CA GLY A 44 28.30 -9.95 10.87
C GLY A 44 27.56 -10.90 9.94
N PHE A 45 26.63 -10.37 9.14
CA PHE A 45 25.89 -11.16 8.14
C PHE A 45 26.79 -11.82 7.09
N ARG A 46 27.89 -11.17 6.68
CA ARG A 46 28.86 -11.76 5.74
C ARG A 46 29.71 -12.84 6.39
N ALA A 47 30.02 -12.69 7.67
CA ALA A 47 30.85 -13.63 8.42
C ALA A 47 30.07 -14.91 8.80
N ASP A 48 28.77 -14.77 9.07
CA ASP A 48 27.91 -15.88 9.46
C ASP A 48 26.57 -15.87 8.70
N PRO A 49 26.44 -16.66 7.63
CA PRO A 49 25.18 -16.80 6.89
C PRO A 49 24.03 -17.40 7.71
N ASP A 50 24.29 -18.09 8.83
CA ASP A 50 23.21 -18.58 9.71
C ASP A 50 22.49 -17.42 10.41
N SER A 51 23.18 -16.33 10.73
CA SER A 51 22.54 -15.14 11.31
C SER A 51 21.47 -14.51 10.40
N GLN A 52 21.66 -14.57 9.07
CA GLN A 52 20.64 -14.13 8.11
C GLN A 52 19.44 -15.07 8.06
N ARG A 53 19.67 -16.38 8.19
CA ARG A 53 18.59 -17.39 8.27
C ARG A 53 17.78 -17.20 9.54
N GLN A 54 18.46 -17.01 10.66
CA GLN A 54 17.80 -16.75 11.93
C GLN A 54 16.94 -15.48 11.87
N LEU A 55 17.48 -14.37 11.34
CA LEU A 55 16.70 -13.15 11.15
C LEU A 55 15.48 -13.37 10.23
N HIS A 56 15.66 -14.14 9.15
CA HIS A 56 14.56 -14.52 8.27
C HIS A 56 13.48 -15.31 9.01
N ASP A 57 13.88 -16.30 9.82
CA ASP A 57 12.96 -17.17 10.53
C ASP A 57 12.22 -16.40 11.63
N GLU A 58 12.91 -15.53 12.37
CA GLU A 58 12.31 -14.63 13.35
C GLU A 58 11.26 -13.69 12.72
N ILE A 59 11.58 -13.08 11.57
CA ILE A 59 10.63 -12.25 10.83
C ILE A 59 9.46 -13.10 10.31
N SER A 60 9.74 -14.30 9.80
CA SER A 60 8.72 -15.19 9.25
C SER A 60 7.74 -15.66 10.33
N GLU A 61 8.24 -16.05 11.50
CA GLU A 61 7.44 -16.42 12.67
C GLU A 61 6.61 -15.23 13.15
N LEU A 62 7.19 -14.02 13.24
CA LEU A 62 6.43 -12.82 13.59
C LEU A 62 5.25 -12.57 12.65
N PHE A 63 5.44 -12.76 11.34
CA PHE A 63 4.38 -12.58 10.36
C PHE A 63 3.37 -13.72 10.36
N ALA A 64 3.82 -14.97 10.42
CA ALA A 64 2.96 -16.15 10.39
C ALA A 64 2.16 -16.29 11.69
N ASP A 65 2.85 -16.26 12.84
CA ASP A 65 2.25 -16.51 14.14
C ASP A 65 1.64 -15.27 14.77
N GLY A 66 2.10 -14.08 14.37
CA GLY A 66 1.50 -12.80 14.75
C GLY A 66 0.41 -12.37 13.78
N PHE A 67 0.79 -11.64 12.73
CA PHE A 67 -0.16 -10.93 11.86
C PHE A 67 -1.14 -11.85 11.13
N ALA A 68 -0.66 -12.94 10.52
CA ALA A 68 -1.48 -13.82 9.71
C ALA A 68 -2.50 -14.63 10.54
N ASN A 69 -2.13 -15.06 11.75
CA ASN A 69 -3.08 -15.69 12.67
C ASN A 69 -4.06 -14.67 13.28
N ALA A 70 -3.59 -13.46 13.58
CA ALA A 70 -4.44 -12.41 14.15
C ALA A 70 -5.58 -11.99 13.22
N VAL A 71 -5.38 -11.97 11.89
CA VAL A 71 -6.43 -11.59 10.93
C VAL A 71 -7.57 -12.61 10.81
N VAL A 72 -7.40 -13.83 11.33
CA VAL A 72 -8.44 -14.87 11.31
C VAL A 72 -9.51 -14.60 12.37
N ASP A 73 -9.15 -13.93 13.47
CA ASP A 73 -10.07 -13.52 14.54
C ASP A 73 -10.24 -11.99 14.53
N ALA A 74 -11.45 -11.55 14.15
CA ALA A 74 -11.77 -10.13 14.06
C ALA A 74 -11.71 -9.38 15.42
N ASP A 75 -11.73 -10.11 16.54
CA ASP A 75 -11.66 -9.57 17.91
C ASP A 75 -10.28 -9.80 18.54
N SER A 76 -9.28 -10.18 17.75
CA SER A 76 -7.90 -10.42 18.20
C SER A 76 -7.30 -9.19 18.90
N PRO A 77 -6.71 -9.34 20.09
CA PRO A 77 -5.98 -8.27 20.77
C PRO A 77 -4.84 -7.68 19.92
N VAL A 78 -4.21 -8.50 19.07
CA VAL A 78 -3.16 -8.06 18.15
C VAL A 78 -3.72 -7.10 17.11
N LEU A 79 -4.90 -7.39 16.54
CA LEU A 79 -5.56 -6.47 15.60
C LEU A 79 -6.01 -5.18 16.27
N ALA A 80 -6.50 -5.26 17.51
CA ALA A 80 -6.86 -4.08 18.28
C ALA A 80 -5.65 -3.16 18.50
N HIS A 81 -4.50 -3.74 18.84
CA HIS A 81 -3.25 -2.99 19.01
C HIS A 81 -2.74 -2.38 17.69
N ILE A 82 -2.77 -3.14 16.59
CA ILE A 82 -2.43 -2.61 15.25
C ILE A 82 -3.35 -1.45 14.87
N ALA A 83 -4.65 -1.56 15.16
CA ALA A 83 -5.60 -0.50 14.89
C ALA A 83 -5.31 0.75 15.73
N GLU A 84 -4.85 0.59 16.97
CA GLU A 84 -4.40 1.69 17.82
C GLU A 84 -3.16 2.38 17.24
N LEU A 85 -2.12 1.63 16.87
CA LEU A 85 -0.92 2.19 16.23
C LEU A 85 -1.25 2.97 14.94
N CYS A 86 -2.20 2.47 14.14
CA CYS A 86 -2.64 3.19 12.93
C CYS A 86 -3.41 4.48 13.26
N ARG A 87 -4.21 4.50 14.34
CA ARG A 87 -4.93 5.70 14.79
C ARG A 87 -3.96 6.72 15.37
N ASP A 88 -3.04 6.30 16.23
CA ASP A 88 -2.02 7.17 16.81
C ASP A 88 -1.16 7.82 15.72
N HIS A 89 -0.79 7.05 14.70
CA HIS A 89 -0.07 7.57 13.55
C HIS A 89 -0.90 8.58 12.75
N LEU A 90 -2.19 8.32 12.51
CA LEU A 90 -3.09 9.28 11.87
C LEU A 90 -3.28 10.56 12.71
N ASP A 91 -3.24 10.45 14.03
CA ASP A 91 -3.38 11.59 14.94
C ASP A 91 -2.19 12.57 14.90
N THR A 92 -1.08 12.18 14.26
CA THR A 92 0.02 13.10 13.91
C THR A 92 -0.35 14.12 12.81
N VAL A 93 -1.46 13.92 12.10
CA VAL A 93 -1.96 14.88 11.10
C VAL A 93 -2.60 16.08 11.80
N VAL A 94 -1.93 17.23 11.81
CA VAL A 94 -2.30 18.43 12.58
C VAL A 94 -3.60 19.06 12.08
N ASP A 95 -3.78 19.13 10.76
CA ASP A 95 -4.99 19.68 10.14
C ASP A 95 -6.17 18.71 10.30
N VAL A 96 -7.24 19.17 10.96
CA VAL A 96 -8.42 18.36 11.30
C VAL A 96 -9.21 17.95 10.06
N ASP A 97 -9.31 18.83 9.06
CA ASP A 97 -10.03 18.54 7.82
C ASP A 97 -9.27 17.50 7.00
N LEU A 98 -7.94 17.65 6.91
CA LEU A 98 -7.07 16.67 6.27
C LEU A 98 -7.12 15.31 6.99
N ARG A 99 -7.05 15.29 8.32
CA ARG A 99 -7.14 14.06 9.13
C ARG A 99 -8.46 13.34 8.88
N THR A 100 -9.57 14.09 8.84
CA THR A 100 -10.91 13.54 8.54
C THR A 100 -10.93 12.87 7.16
N ARG A 101 -10.37 13.52 6.13
CA ARG A 101 -10.29 12.98 4.76
C ARG A 101 -9.32 11.79 4.63
N LEU A 102 -8.33 11.69 5.52
CA LEU A 102 -7.42 10.56 5.61
C LEU A 102 -7.94 9.42 6.50
N THR A 103 -9.09 9.60 7.17
CA THR A 103 -9.66 8.59 8.06
C THR A 103 -10.39 7.52 7.23
N PRO A 104 -9.98 6.25 7.28
CA PRO A 104 -10.65 5.18 6.55
C PRO A 104 -11.99 4.78 7.20
N ASP A 105 -12.94 4.36 6.37
CA ASP A 105 -14.29 3.93 6.73
C ASP A 105 -14.43 2.43 7.06
N HIS A 106 -13.30 1.73 7.14
CA HIS A 106 -13.22 0.28 7.36
C HIS A 106 -12.27 -0.03 8.52
N ARG A 107 -12.36 -1.24 9.08
CA ARG A 107 -11.45 -1.67 10.16
C ARG A 107 -10.01 -1.75 9.67
N ALA A 108 -9.05 -1.40 10.53
CA ALA A 108 -7.64 -1.67 10.26
C ALA A 108 -7.42 -3.17 10.02
N ALA A 109 -6.46 -3.50 9.15
CA ALA A 109 -6.12 -4.87 8.73
C ALA A 109 -7.22 -5.68 8.01
N CYS A 110 -8.40 -5.11 7.69
CA CYS A 110 -9.38 -5.80 6.83
C CYS A 110 -8.95 -5.87 5.34
N LYS A 111 -7.92 -5.09 5.00
CA LYS A 111 -7.14 -5.15 3.76
C LYS A 111 -5.67 -5.30 4.15
N ARG A 112 -4.80 -5.66 3.20
CA ARG A 112 -3.35 -5.61 3.41
C ARG A 112 -2.97 -4.20 3.90
N LEU A 113 -2.34 -4.13 5.08
CA LEU A 113 -1.93 -2.86 5.68
C LEU A 113 -0.94 -2.13 4.78
N VAL A 114 -1.09 -0.82 4.72
CA VAL A 114 -0.08 0.06 4.16
C VAL A 114 0.91 0.40 5.26
N ILE A 115 2.20 0.37 4.93
CA ILE A 115 3.29 0.60 5.88
C ILE A 115 4.11 1.79 5.36
N SER A 116 4.29 2.80 6.21
CA SER A 116 5.10 4.00 5.94
C SER A 116 5.38 4.73 7.24
N GLY A 117 6.61 5.15 7.49
CA GLY A 117 6.94 6.04 8.61
C GLY A 117 6.80 7.54 8.29
N ASP A 118 6.74 7.90 7.02
CA ASP A 118 6.91 9.28 6.51
C ASP A 118 5.67 9.84 5.80
N PHE A 119 4.67 9.02 5.52
CA PHE A 119 3.53 9.42 4.67
C PHE A 119 2.71 10.58 5.24
N TYR A 120 2.35 10.51 6.53
CA TYR A 120 1.54 11.56 7.14
C TYR A 120 2.33 12.86 7.32
N GLU A 121 3.65 12.81 7.43
CA GLU A 121 4.48 14.01 7.36
C GLU A 121 4.47 14.58 5.94
N ALA A 122 4.68 13.74 4.93
CA ALA A 122 4.74 14.16 3.53
C ALA A 122 3.42 14.79 3.04
N ILE A 123 2.27 14.20 3.36
CA ILE A 123 0.96 14.72 2.91
C ILE A 123 0.59 16.07 3.52
N GLN A 124 1.24 16.45 4.63
CA GLN A 124 1.05 17.73 5.31
C GLN A 124 1.95 18.86 4.78
N ARG A 125 2.88 18.56 3.86
CA ARG A 125 3.80 19.57 3.31
C ARG A 125 2.99 20.66 2.57
N PRO A 126 3.38 21.95 2.65
CA PRO A 126 2.54 23.06 2.15
C PRO A 126 2.17 22.99 0.66
N HIS A 127 3.04 22.38 -0.15
CA HIS A 127 2.89 22.19 -1.59
C HIS A 127 2.19 20.87 -1.98
N VAL A 128 1.72 20.11 -1.00
CA VAL A 128 0.99 18.86 -1.21
C VAL A 128 -0.50 19.08 -0.98
N ARG A 129 -1.32 18.47 -1.84
CA ARG A 129 -2.78 18.55 -1.81
C ARG A 129 -3.37 17.15 -1.90
N LEU A 130 -4.17 16.77 -0.91
CA LEU A 130 -5.06 15.63 -1.03
C LEU A 130 -6.28 16.05 -1.87
N VAL A 131 -6.62 15.27 -2.89
CA VAL A 131 -7.80 15.48 -3.75
C VAL A 131 -8.68 14.24 -3.67
N ASP A 132 -9.87 14.36 -3.10
CA ASP A 132 -10.85 13.27 -2.92
C ASP A 132 -12.16 13.49 -3.69
N ALA A 133 -12.24 14.57 -4.48
CA ALA A 133 -13.26 14.75 -5.49
C ALA A 133 -13.10 13.69 -6.60
N ASN A 134 -14.22 13.26 -7.18
CA ASN A 134 -14.19 12.34 -8.31
C ASN A 134 -13.52 12.99 -9.52
N ILE A 135 -12.78 12.19 -10.29
CA ILE A 135 -12.20 12.61 -11.56
C ILE A 135 -13.30 12.58 -12.63
N ASP A 136 -13.47 13.69 -13.35
CA ASP A 136 -14.35 13.81 -14.52
C ASP A 136 -13.62 13.33 -15.79
N GLN A 137 -12.46 13.92 -16.08
CA GLN A 137 -11.66 13.58 -17.26
C GLN A 137 -10.20 13.96 -17.10
N ILE A 138 -9.36 13.36 -17.95
CA ILE A 138 -7.96 13.75 -18.14
C ILE A 138 -7.90 14.70 -19.33
N GLU A 139 -7.26 15.85 -19.14
CA GLU A 139 -7.05 16.89 -20.14
C GLU A 139 -5.57 17.02 -20.46
N ALA A 140 -5.23 17.69 -21.56
CA ALA A 140 -3.83 17.92 -21.94
C ALA A 140 -3.02 18.66 -20.87
N GLY A 141 -3.68 19.52 -20.07
CA GLY A 141 -3.05 20.27 -18.99
C GLY A 141 -3.12 19.62 -17.61
N GLY A 142 -3.82 18.49 -17.43
CA GLY A 142 -3.96 17.86 -16.12
C GLY A 142 -5.23 17.06 -15.91
N ILE A 143 -5.76 17.07 -14.68
CA ILE A 143 -6.96 16.29 -14.30
C ILE A 143 -8.08 17.24 -13.89
N ARG A 144 -9.25 17.11 -14.53
CA ARG A 144 -10.46 17.80 -14.09
C ARG A 144 -11.25 16.92 -13.15
N THR A 145 -11.63 17.49 -12.01
CA THR A 145 -12.53 16.86 -11.03
C THR A 145 -13.97 17.30 -11.24
N THR A 146 -14.92 16.55 -10.68
CA THR A 146 -16.36 16.77 -10.87
C THR A 146 -16.89 18.06 -10.24
N ASP A 147 -16.11 18.70 -9.38
CA ASP A 147 -16.36 20.05 -8.84
C ASP A 147 -15.95 21.18 -9.80
N GLY A 148 -15.43 20.83 -10.99
CA GLY A 148 -15.03 21.75 -12.05
C GLY A 148 -13.59 22.25 -11.94
N VAL A 149 -12.87 21.88 -10.88
CA VAL A 149 -11.47 22.29 -10.67
C VAL A 149 -10.56 21.54 -11.64
N LEU A 150 -9.65 22.28 -12.30
CA LEU A 150 -8.55 21.70 -13.06
C LEU A 150 -7.32 21.66 -12.16
N HIS A 151 -6.82 20.47 -11.89
CA HIS A 151 -5.52 20.26 -11.29
C HIS A 151 -4.49 20.17 -12.41
N GLU A 152 -3.73 21.24 -12.62
CA GLU A 152 -2.68 21.28 -13.64
C GLU A 152 -1.52 20.37 -13.24
N LEU A 153 -1.03 19.55 -14.18
CA LEU A 153 -0.02 18.54 -13.91
C LEU A 153 0.95 18.41 -15.09
N ASP A 154 2.25 18.42 -14.80
CA ASP A 154 3.28 18.06 -15.78
C ASP A 154 3.44 16.54 -15.91
N VAL A 155 3.18 15.80 -14.84
CA VAL A 155 3.37 14.34 -14.74
C VAL A 155 2.20 13.70 -14.01
N LEU A 156 1.66 12.61 -14.57
CA LEU A 156 0.63 11.79 -13.94
C LEU A 156 1.19 10.39 -13.61
N VAL A 157 1.24 10.06 -12.31
CA VAL A 157 1.66 8.74 -11.83
C VAL A 157 0.43 7.87 -11.53
N LEU A 158 0.30 6.74 -12.23
CA LEU A 158 -0.81 5.81 -12.05
C LEU A 158 -0.48 4.73 -11.00
N ALA A 159 -0.68 5.05 -9.73
CA ALA A 159 -0.60 4.09 -8.62
C ALA A 159 -1.93 3.32 -8.41
N THR A 160 -2.52 2.82 -9.50
CA THR A 160 -3.89 2.26 -9.54
C THR A 160 -3.96 0.75 -9.31
N GLY A 161 -2.84 0.12 -8.93
CA GLY A 161 -2.76 -1.31 -8.64
C GLY A 161 -2.78 -2.21 -9.88
N PHE A 162 -3.21 -3.46 -9.70
CA PHE A 162 -3.11 -4.52 -10.71
C PHE A 162 -4.41 -5.31 -10.80
N ARG A 163 -4.58 -6.02 -11.93
CA ARG A 163 -5.65 -7.00 -12.13
C ARG A 163 -5.22 -8.33 -11.52
N VAL A 164 -5.49 -8.51 -10.24
CA VAL A 164 -5.06 -9.68 -9.45
C VAL A 164 -5.65 -11.00 -9.93
N ASP A 165 -6.74 -10.95 -10.71
CA ASP A 165 -7.42 -12.09 -11.32
C ASP A 165 -6.76 -12.57 -12.63
N ARG A 166 -5.82 -11.80 -13.19
CA ARG A 166 -5.26 -12.02 -14.53
C ARG A 166 -3.82 -12.51 -14.52
N PHE A 167 -3.53 -13.50 -13.69
CA PHE A 167 -2.17 -14.04 -13.41
C PHE A 167 -1.31 -14.30 -14.65
N MET A 168 -1.90 -14.87 -15.71
CA MET A 168 -1.13 -15.34 -16.86
C MET A 168 -1.06 -14.33 -18.01
N ARG A 169 -1.65 -13.13 -17.91
CA ARG A 169 -1.60 -12.20 -19.06
C ARG A 169 -0.18 -11.64 -19.31
N PRO A 170 0.22 -11.42 -20.56
CA PRO A 170 -0.53 -11.63 -21.81
C PRO A 170 -0.44 -13.07 -22.36
N MET A 171 0.21 -13.99 -21.64
CA MET A 171 0.33 -15.39 -22.05
C MET A 171 -1.04 -16.07 -22.11
N GLU A 172 -1.17 -16.95 -23.09
CA GLU A 172 -2.28 -17.86 -23.24
C GLU A 172 -1.84 -19.26 -22.84
N VAL A 173 -2.49 -19.83 -21.84
CA VAL A 173 -2.22 -21.19 -21.36
C VAL A 173 -3.30 -22.11 -21.90
N VAL A 174 -2.88 -23.11 -22.70
CA VAL A 174 -3.75 -24.13 -23.29
C VAL A 174 -3.42 -25.48 -22.66
N GLY A 175 -4.43 -26.15 -22.13
CA GLY A 175 -4.29 -27.46 -21.49
C GLY A 175 -4.15 -28.61 -22.51
N PRO A 176 -3.84 -29.84 -22.04
CA PRO A 176 -3.62 -30.99 -22.90
C PRO A 176 -4.80 -31.39 -23.81
N ILE A 177 -6.03 -31.01 -23.42
CA ILE A 177 -7.26 -31.30 -24.17
C ILE A 177 -7.77 -30.10 -24.99
N GLY A 178 -6.97 -29.03 -25.10
CA GLY A 178 -7.29 -27.85 -25.91
C GLY A 178 -8.02 -26.72 -25.18
N ASP A 179 -8.44 -26.93 -23.93
CA ASP A 179 -9.13 -25.92 -23.13
C ASP A 179 -8.18 -24.79 -22.72
N ARG A 180 -8.70 -23.56 -22.69
CA ARG A 180 -7.94 -22.36 -22.30
C ARG A 180 -8.08 -22.12 -20.81
N LEU A 181 -6.97 -21.86 -20.11
CA LEU A 181 -7.01 -21.55 -18.68
C LEU A 181 -7.88 -20.33 -18.36
N SER A 182 -7.94 -19.35 -19.27
CA SER A 182 -8.80 -18.17 -19.14
C SER A 182 -10.29 -18.51 -19.15
N GLU A 183 -10.70 -19.60 -19.80
CA GLU A 183 -12.07 -20.08 -19.80
C GLU A 183 -12.35 -20.88 -18.53
N ALA A 184 -11.42 -21.76 -18.13
CA ALA A 184 -11.52 -22.53 -16.89
C ALA A 184 -11.57 -21.65 -15.63
N TRP A 185 -10.89 -20.49 -15.64
CA TRP A 185 -10.88 -19.52 -14.54
C TRP A 185 -11.80 -18.32 -14.75
N ALA A 186 -12.73 -18.38 -15.70
CA ALA A 186 -13.59 -17.23 -16.06
C ALA A 186 -14.46 -16.75 -14.88
N GLU A 187 -14.98 -17.67 -14.07
CA GLU A 187 -15.77 -17.33 -12.88
C GLU A 187 -14.88 -17.17 -11.63
N ARG A 188 -13.98 -18.12 -11.39
CA ARG A 188 -13.07 -18.11 -10.25
C ARG A 188 -11.79 -18.88 -10.55
N PRO A 189 -10.61 -18.33 -10.22
CA PRO A 189 -9.36 -19.07 -10.24
C PRO A 189 -9.37 -20.24 -9.25
N THR A 190 -8.95 -21.42 -9.71
CA THR A 190 -8.88 -22.64 -8.90
C THR A 190 -7.54 -23.33 -9.08
N ALA A 191 -7.00 -23.86 -7.99
CA ALA A 191 -5.78 -24.65 -7.96
C ALA A 191 -5.86 -25.65 -6.81
N TYR A 192 -5.21 -26.81 -6.97
CA TYR A 192 -5.08 -27.77 -5.88
C TYR A 192 -3.84 -27.41 -5.06
N LEU A 193 -3.99 -27.20 -3.75
CA LEU A 193 -2.91 -26.73 -2.85
C LEU A 193 -2.25 -25.40 -3.26
N SER A 194 -2.91 -24.61 -4.12
CA SER A 194 -2.39 -23.36 -4.67
C SER A 194 -1.10 -23.49 -5.49
N ILE A 195 -0.83 -24.69 -6.04
CA ILE A 195 0.30 -24.98 -6.93
C ILE A 195 -0.18 -25.39 -8.33
#